data_AF-A0A1G1Z3U9-F1
#
_entry.id   AF-A0A1G1Z3U9-F1
#
_cell.length_a   1.000
_cell.length_b   1.000
_cell.length_c   1.000
_cell.angle_alpha   90.00
_cell.angle_beta   90.00
_cell.angle_gamma   90.00
#
_symmetry.space_group_name_H-M   'P 1'
#
loop_
_entity.id
_entity.type
_entity.pdbx_description
1 polymer ?
#
loop_
_entity_poly.entity_id
_entity_poly.type
_entity_poly.pdbx_seq_one_letter_code
_entity_poly.pdbx_strand_id
1 'polypeptide(L)'
;MKYILFFIVGFLALIFLFPLSAPVVPFQDWTSFNVYFLSEVLDPEVTCAKVFPVSRTVPYTEAIGQATLQELFKGPTEGEQEGGYGTSIPSGVLVQSLSIREGVAYADFNEALQFQIGGSCRVSAIRAQITETLKQFPTVSSVVISIDGRTEDILQP
;
A
#
# COMPACT_ATOMS: atom_id res chain seq x y z
N MET A 1 49.82 -36.09 -47.06
CA MET A 1 49.21 -34.76 -47.24
C MET A 1 48.07 -34.68 -46.22
N LYS A 2 48.32 -34.20 -44.99
CA LYS A 2 48.32 -32.79 -44.54
C LYS A 2 46.90 -32.21 -44.57
N TYR A 3 46.44 -31.71 -43.42
CA TYR A 3 45.18 -30.96 -43.19
C TYR A 3 43.91 -31.77 -42.83
N ILE A 4 43.81 -32.29 -41.60
CA ILE A 4 42.52 -32.45 -40.89
C ILE A 4 42.69 -32.32 -39.35
N LEU A 5 43.89 -31.96 -38.87
CA LEU A 5 44.21 -31.86 -37.44
C LEU A 5 44.32 -30.40 -36.98
N PHE A 6 43.32 -29.55 -37.25
CA PHE A 6 43.34 -28.15 -36.80
C PHE A 6 42.03 -27.59 -36.23
N PHE A 7 40.95 -28.37 -36.14
CA PHE A 7 39.65 -27.83 -35.69
C PHE A 7 39.31 -28.04 -34.20
N ILE A 8 40.21 -28.59 -33.38
CA ILE A 8 39.88 -28.92 -31.97
C ILE A 8 40.52 -27.95 -30.94
N VAL A 9 41.43 -27.07 -31.35
CA VAL A 9 42.18 -26.21 -30.38
C VAL A 9 41.72 -24.75 -30.38
N GLY A 10 40.53 -24.46 -30.90
CA GLY A 10 40.04 -23.09 -31.12
C GLY A 10 38.85 -22.64 -30.28
N PHE A 11 38.37 -23.43 -29.32
CA PHE A 11 37.17 -23.09 -28.54
C PHE A 11 37.33 -23.24 -27.02
N LEU A 12 38.57 -23.39 -26.54
CA LEU A 12 38.86 -23.66 -25.12
C LEU A 12 39.58 -22.51 -24.41
N ALA A 13 39.55 -21.30 -24.99
CA ALA A 13 40.29 -20.15 -24.46
C ALA A 13 39.47 -18.84 -24.38
N LEU A 14 38.12 -18.91 -24.42
CA LEU A 14 37.26 -17.72 -24.26
C LEU A 14 36.22 -17.83 -23.14
N ILE A 15 36.40 -18.78 -22.20
CA ILE A 15 35.48 -18.95 -21.04
C ILE A 15 36.05 -18.30 -19.76
N PHE A 16 37.28 -17.75 -19.78
CA PHE A 16 38.00 -17.34 -18.57
C PHE A 16 38.20 -15.83 -18.36
N LEU A 17 37.50 -14.94 -19.10
CA LEU A 17 37.65 -13.48 -18.92
C LEU A 17 36.42 -12.75 -18.37
N PHE A 18 35.34 -13.46 -18.02
CA PHE A 18 34.28 -12.85 -17.22
C PHE A 18 34.57 -13.13 -15.74
N PRO A 19 34.90 -12.11 -14.91
CA PRO A 19 35.07 -12.32 -13.48
C PRO A 19 33.79 -12.93 -12.90
N LEU A 20 33.94 -14.07 -12.21
CA LEU A 20 32.88 -14.87 -11.59
C LEU A 20 32.28 -14.20 -10.34
N SER A 21 32.19 -12.87 -10.34
CA SER A 21 31.66 -12.04 -9.27
C SER A 21 30.61 -11.10 -9.84
N ALA A 22 29.62 -11.64 -10.56
CA ALA A 22 28.39 -10.89 -10.76
C ALA A 22 27.77 -10.66 -9.37
N PRO A 23 27.42 -9.43 -8.99
CA PRO A 23 26.71 -9.20 -7.74
C PRO A 23 25.41 -10.00 -7.78
N VAL A 24 25.18 -10.82 -6.76
CA VAL A 24 23.90 -11.50 -6.57
C VAL A 24 22.88 -10.42 -6.29
N VAL A 25 22.09 -10.04 -7.29
CA VAL A 25 20.93 -9.17 -7.07
C VAL A 25 19.90 -10.05 -6.35
N PRO A 26 19.53 -9.75 -5.09
CA PRO A 26 18.49 -10.52 -4.42
C PRO A 26 17.21 -10.44 -5.27
N PHE A 27 16.60 -11.58 -5.53
CA PHE A 27 15.29 -11.63 -6.18
C PHE A 27 14.28 -11.00 -5.23
N GLN A 28 13.90 -9.76 -5.50
CA GLN A 28 12.92 -9.04 -4.68
C GLN A 28 11.53 -9.49 -5.10
N ASP A 29 10.86 -10.25 -4.23
CA ASP A 29 9.44 -10.54 -4.39
C ASP A 29 8.62 -9.26 -4.19
N TRP A 30 7.53 -9.15 -4.93
CA TRP A 30 6.62 -8.02 -4.89
C TRP A 30 5.25 -8.48 -4.39
N THR A 31 4.53 -7.57 -3.73
CA THR A 31 3.17 -7.80 -3.27
C THR A 31 2.29 -6.66 -3.75
N SER A 32 1.10 -7.02 -4.23
CA SER A 32 0.09 -6.06 -4.66
C SER A 32 -1.12 -6.08 -3.74
N PHE A 33 -1.70 -4.91 -3.51
CA PHE A 33 -2.90 -4.70 -2.71
C PHE A 33 -3.60 -3.43 -3.19
N ASN A 34 -4.79 -3.16 -2.66
CA ASN A 34 -5.53 -1.94 -2.96
C ASN A 34 -5.45 -0.94 -1.81
N VAL A 35 -5.49 0.34 -2.15
CA VAL A 35 -5.84 1.43 -1.22
C VAL A 35 -7.14 2.06 -1.71
N TYR A 36 -8.00 2.49 -0.80
CA TYR A 36 -9.33 2.95 -1.16
C TYR A 36 -9.45 4.46 -1.01
N PHE A 37 -9.85 5.13 -2.08
CA PHE A 37 -9.98 6.59 -2.16
C PHE A 37 -11.40 7.00 -2.58
N LEU A 38 -11.74 8.27 -2.38
CA LEU A 38 -12.95 8.87 -2.95
C LEU A 38 -12.77 9.02 -4.47
N SER A 39 -13.87 9.06 -5.22
CA SER A 39 -13.82 9.36 -6.66
C SER A 39 -15.03 10.18 -7.08
N GLU A 40 -14.78 11.37 -7.64
CA GLU A 40 -15.83 12.25 -8.17
C GLU A 40 -16.45 11.71 -9.47
N VAL A 41 -15.67 10.93 -10.23
CA VAL A 41 -16.11 10.32 -11.49
C VAL A 41 -16.99 9.09 -11.24
N LEU A 42 -16.65 8.28 -10.25
CA LEU A 42 -17.36 7.03 -9.94
C LEU A 42 -18.49 7.20 -8.91
N ASP A 43 -18.53 8.32 -8.20
CA ASP A 43 -19.58 8.70 -7.25
C ASP A 43 -20.08 10.14 -7.47
N PRO A 44 -20.76 10.42 -8.59
CA PRO A 44 -21.23 11.77 -8.91
C PRO A 44 -22.31 12.30 -7.95
N GLU A 45 -22.94 11.41 -7.17
CA GLU A 45 -23.95 11.76 -6.16
C GLU A 45 -23.33 12.16 -4.80
N VAL A 46 -22.01 12.01 -4.64
CA VAL A 46 -21.25 12.40 -3.44
C VAL A 46 -21.81 11.78 -2.15
N THR A 47 -21.75 10.45 -2.06
CA THR A 47 -22.32 9.66 -0.96
C THR A 47 -21.48 9.71 0.33
N CYS A 48 -20.39 10.51 0.34
CA CYS A 48 -19.41 10.71 1.44
C CYS A 48 -18.60 9.48 1.86
N ALA A 49 -19.20 8.29 1.92
CA ALA A 49 -18.59 7.07 2.42
C ALA A 49 -18.30 6.03 1.33
N LYS A 50 -18.56 6.34 0.05
CA LYS A 50 -18.29 5.44 -1.06
C LYS A 50 -16.84 5.63 -1.52
N VAL A 51 -16.07 4.55 -1.46
CA VAL A 51 -14.63 4.55 -1.79
C VAL A 51 -14.32 3.46 -2.82
N PHE A 52 -13.26 3.68 -3.59
CA PHE A 52 -12.90 2.87 -4.75
C PHE A 52 -11.44 2.43 -4.67
N PRO A 53 -11.13 1.18 -5.05
CA PRO A 53 -9.80 0.63 -4.94
C PRO A 53 -8.86 1.21 -5.99
N VAL A 54 -7.62 1.45 -5.57
CA VAL A 54 -6.50 1.78 -6.43
C VAL A 54 -5.34 0.86 -6.08
N SER A 55 -4.79 0.19 -7.09
CA SER A 55 -3.75 -0.81 -6.88
C SER A 55 -2.41 -0.16 -6.50
N ARG A 56 -1.69 -0.82 -5.60
CA ARG A 56 -0.33 -0.50 -5.18
C ARG A 56 0.50 -1.76 -5.24
N THR A 57 1.78 -1.60 -5.53
CA THR A 57 2.75 -2.69 -5.52
C THR A 57 3.97 -2.25 -4.73
N VAL A 58 4.36 -3.05 -3.75
CA VAL A 58 5.50 -2.79 -2.87
C VAL A 58 6.38 -4.04 -2.79
N PRO A 59 7.66 -3.90 -2.38
CA PRO A 59 8.49 -5.06 -2.04
C PRO A 59 7.80 -5.90 -0.97
N TYR A 60 7.86 -7.23 -1.10
CA TYR A 60 7.23 -8.17 -0.17
C TYR A 60 7.59 -7.83 1.29
N THR A 61 6.58 -7.90 2.16
CA THR A 61 6.72 -7.68 3.59
C THR A 61 5.70 -8.52 4.36
N GLU A 62 6.10 -9.05 5.50
CA GLU A 62 5.19 -9.75 6.42
C GLU A 62 4.20 -8.77 7.08
N ALA A 63 4.56 -7.49 7.19
CA ALA A 63 3.74 -6.44 7.79
C ALA A 63 2.79 -5.78 6.76
N ILE A 64 2.14 -6.59 5.91
CA ILE A 64 1.39 -6.10 4.76
C ILE A 64 0.30 -5.10 5.13
N GLY A 65 -0.44 -5.32 6.22
CA GLY A 65 -1.49 -4.40 6.66
C GLY A 65 -0.96 -3.01 7.03
N GLN A 66 0.23 -2.93 7.64
CA GLN A 66 0.87 -1.65 7.95
C GLN A 66 1.36 -0.96 6.68
N ALA A 67 1.98 -1.70 5.76
CA ALA A 67 2.40 -1.16 4.47
C ALA A 67 1.22 -0.62 3.65
N THR A 68 0.08 -1.31 3.67
CA THR A 68 -1.14 -0.85 2.99
C THR A 68 -1.66 0.47 3.55
N LEU A 69 -1.72 0.63 4.88
CA LEU A 69 -2.12 1.90 5.50
C LEU A 69 -1.11 3.02 5.19
N GLN A 70 0.19 2.72 5.18
CA GLN A 70 1.21 3.70 4.81
C GLN A 70 1.05 4.17 3.36
N GLU A 71 0.77 3.28 2.41
CA GLU A 71 0.46 3.68 1.03
C GLU A 71 -0.84 4.48 0.93
N LEU A 72 -1.87 4.15 1.71
CA LEU A 72 -3.11 4.93 1.78
C LEU A 72 -2.83 6.37 2.22
N PHE A 73 -1.99 6.55 3.25
CA PHE A 73 -1.68 7.86 3.82
C PHE A 73 -0.74 8.73 2.98
N LYS A 74 -0.09 8.16 1.96
CA LYS A 74 0.55 8.96 0.91
C LYS A 74 -0.46 9.72 0.04
N GLY A 75 -1.73 9.28 0.05
CA GLY A 75 -2.79 9.84 -0.78
C GLY A 75 -2.73 9.37 -2.24
N PRO A 76 -3.67 9.84 -3.08
CA PRO A 76 -3.65 9.59 -4.51
C PRO A 76 -2.48 10.31 -5.18
N THR A 77 -1.89 9.69 -6.20
CA THR A 77 -0.86 10.31 -7.05
C THR A 77 -1.45 11.43 -7.91
N GLU A 78 -0.61 12.29 -8.49
CA GLU A 78 -1.08 13.38 -9.37
C GLU A 78 -1.97 12.87 -10.51
N GLY A 79 -1.57 11.79 -11.19
CA GLY A 79 -2.37 11.19 -12.26
C GLY A 79 -3.69 10.59 -11.78
N GLU A 80 -3.75 10.08 -10.55
CA GLU A 80 -5.00 9.60 -9.95
C GLU A 80 -5.94 10.77 -9.60
N GLN A 81 -5.38 11.88 -9.14
CA GLN A 81 -6.14 13.11 -8.88
C GLN A 81 -6.72 13.69 -10.17
N GLU A 82 -5.94 13.72 -11.25
CA GLU A 82 -6.43 14.08 -12.60
C GLU A 82 -7.55 13.13 -13.08
N GLY A 83 -7.50 11.87 -12.66
CA GLY A 83 -8.55 10.87 -12.86
C GLY A 83 -9.76 11.01 -11.93
N GLY A 84 -9.79 12.04 -11.07
CA GLY A 84 -10.89 12.35 -10.16
C GLY A 84 -10.85 11.60 -8.83
N TYR A 85 -9.73 10.98 -8.45
CA TYR A 85 -9.56 10.39 -7.12
C TYR A 85 -9.13 11.44 -6.08
N GLY A 86 -9.64 11.30 -4.86
CA GLY A 86 -9.34 12.20 -3.76
C GLY A 86 -9.23 11.50 -2.42
N THR A 87 -8.64 12.18 -1.44
CA THR A 87 -8.60 11.70 -0.05
C THR A 87 -9.12 12.76 0.91
N SER A 88 -9.89 12.31 1.90
CA SER A 88 -10.27 13.14 3.05
C SER A 88 -9.28 13.04 4.23
N ILE A 89 -8.32 12.13 4.17
CA ILE A 89 -7.37 11.86 5.26
C ILE A 89 -6.39 13.03 5.37
N PRO A 90 -6.20 13.63 6.55
CA PRO A 90 -5.20 14.67 6.75
C PRO A 90 -3.78 14.18 6.44
N SER A 91 -2.88 15.09 6.11
CA SER A 91 -1.45 14.76 6.00
C SER A 91 -0.83 14.53 7.38
N GLY A 92 0.29 13.79 7.40
CA GLY A 92 1.05 13.54 8.64
C GLY A 92 0.46 12.45 9.55
N VAL A 93 -0.53 11.69 9.07
CA VAL A 93 -1.05 10.52 9.78
C VAL A 93 -0.01 9.41 9.79
N LEU A 94 0.24 8.84 10.97
CA LEU A 94 1.17 7.75 11.21
C LEU A 94 0.42 6.56 11.82
N VAL A 95 0.77 5.35 11.36
CA VAL A 95 0.33 4.10 11.99
C VAL A 95 1.19 3.88 13.23
N GLN A 96 0.61 4.00 14.42
CA GLN A 96 1.31 3.74 15.68
C GLN A 96 1.30 2.25 16.01
N SER A 97 0.16 1.58 15.80
CA SER A 97 0.08 0.13 15.92
C SER A 97 -1.02 -0.44 15.03
N LEU A 98 -0.84 -1.70 14.62
CA LEU A 98 -1.85 -2.48 13.93
C LEU A 98 -1.79 -3.91 14.45
N SER A 99 -2.91 -4.42 14.94
CA SER A 99 -3.02 -5.83 15.33
C SER A 99 -4.35 -6.41 14.88
N ILE A 100 -4.35 -7.69 14.51
CA ILE A 100 -5.56 -8.40 14.10
C ILE A 100 -5.80 -9.53 15.11
N ARG A 101 -6.96 -9.51 15.75
CA ARG A 101 -7.37 -10.55 16.71
C ARG A 101 -8.83 -10.89 16.48
N GLU A 102 -9.13 -12.17 16.31
CA GLU A 102 -10.50 -12.68 16.12
C GLU A 102 -11.24 -12.00 14.95
N GLY A 103 -10.53 -11.66 13.87
CA GLY A 103 -11.11 -10.99 12.71
C GLY A 103 -11.22 -9.46 12.83
N VAL A 104 -10.90 -8.88 13.99
CA VAL A 104 -10.96 -7.43 14.20
C VAL A 104 -9.56 -6.83 14.04
N ALA A 105 -9.42 -5.87 13.13
CA ALA A 105 -8.21 -5.06 13.02
C ALA A 105 -8.30 -3.85 13.96
N TYR A 106 -7.41 -3.80 14.95
CA TYR A 106 -7.25 -2.66 15.85
C TYR A 106 -6.12 -1.79 15.31
N ALA A 107 -6.48 -0.65 14.74
CA ALA A 107 -5.56 0.27 14.09
C ALA A 107 -5.49 1.59 14.88
N ASP A 108 -4.31 1.86 15.44
CA ASP A 108 -4.03 3.06 16.20
C ASP A 108 -3.20 4.06 15.41
N PHE A 109 -3.61 5.32 15.44
CA PHE A 109 -2.99 6.41 14.70
C PHE A 109 -2.63 7.58 15.62
N ASN A 110 -1.76 8.46 15.16
CA ASN A 110 -1.45 9.71 15.86
C ASN A 110 -2.58 10.75 15.72
N GLU A 111 -2.50 11.81 16.53
CA GLU A 111 -3.45 12.93 16.55
C GLU A 111 -3.70 13.62 15.19
N ALA A 112 -2.78 13.49 14.22
CA ALA A 112 -2.94 14.08 12.90
C ALA A 112 -4.22 13.61 12.19
N LEU A 113 -4.70 12.40 12.48
CA LEU A 113 -5.90 11.84 11.85
C LEU A 113 -7.17 12.66 12.15
N GLN A 114 -7.19 13.34 13.30
CA GLN A 114 -8.28 14.23 13.73
C GLN A 114 -7.93 15.72 13.60
N PHE A 115 -6.85 16.06 12.91
CA PHE A 115 -6.47 17.46 12.77
C PHE A 115 -7.40 18.19 11.78
N GLN A 116 -8.04 19.26 12.27
CA GLN A 116 -8.94 20.12 11.47
C GLN A 116 -10.04 19.34 10.73
N ILE A 117 -10.47 18.22 11.29
CA ILE A 117 -11.64 17.50 10.77
C ILE A 117 -12.92 18.17 11.28
N GLY A 118 -13.91 18.27 10.41
CA GLY A 118 -15.23 18.78 10.73
C GLY A 118 -16.20 18.35 9.65
N GLY A 119 -17.46 18.15 10.03
CA GLY A 119 -18.50 17.69 9.13
C GLY A 119 -18.58 16.17 9.04
N SER A 120 -19.80 15.65 9.19
CA SER A 120 -20.11 14.22 9.15
C SER A 120 -19.61 13.53 7.88
N CYS A 121 -19.72 14.21 6.74
CA CYS A 121 -19.28 13.68 5.45
C CYS A 121 -17.78 13.34 5.45
N ARG A 122 -16.92 14.26 5.92
CA ARG A 122 -15.46 14.08 5.95
C ARG A 122 -15.08 12.99 6.94
N VAL A 123 -15.72 12.95 8.10
CA VAL A 123 -15.54 11.90 9.10
C VAL A 123 -15.88 10.52 8.53
N SER A 124 -17.03 10.40 7.87
CA SER A 124 -17.45 9.15 7.22
C SER A 124 -16.49 8.73 6.11
N ALA A 125 -16.00 9.69 5.31
CA ALA A 125 -15.01 9.43 4.27
C ALA A 125 -13.67 8.90 4.81
N ILE A 126 -13.16 9.50 5.90
CA ILE A 126 -11.92 9.06 6.54
C ILE A 126 -12.08 7.62 7.05
N ARG A 127 -13.16 7.34 7.79
CA ARG A 127 -13.45 6.00 8.29
C ARG A 127 -13.58 4.99 7.15
N ALA A 128 -14.33 5.31 6.09
CA ALA A 128 -14.53 4.42 4.95
C ALA A 128 -13.21 4.05 4.24
N GLN A 129 -12.35 5.05 3.96
CA GLN A 129 -11.05 4.80 3.31
C GLN A 129 -10.17 3.85 4.13
N ILE A 130 -10.06 4.04 5.45
CA ILE A 130 -9.27 3.17 6.33
C ILE A 130 -9.91 1.78 6.44
N THR A 131 -11.22 1.72 6.69
CA THR A 131 -11.95 0.49 6.93
C THR A 131 -11.95 -0.42 5.71
N GLU A 132 -12.27 0.09 4.52
CA GLU A 132 -12.31 -0.74 3.31
C GLU A 132 -10.91 -1.13 2.83
N THR A 133 -9.90 -0.29 3.08
CA THR A 133 -8.50 -0.65 2.84
C THR A 133 -8.04 -1.83 3.69
N LEU A 134 -8.45 -1.92 4.97
CA LEU A 134 -8.08 -3.06 5.81
C LEU A 134 -8.96 -4.29 5.57
N LYS A 135 -10.26 -4.11 5.32
CA LYS A 135 -11.21 -5.21 5.06
C LYS A 135 -11.00 -5.92 3.73
N GLN A 136 -10.14 -5.41 2.84
CA GLN A 136 -9.71 -6.16 1.66
C GLN A 136 -9.06 -7.50 2.03
N PHE A 137 -8.43 -7.58 3.21
CA PHE A 137 -7.78 -8.79 3.68
C PHE A 137 -8.83 -9.73 4.27
N PRO A 138 -8.89 -11.01 3.85
CA PRO A 138 -9.93 -11.95 4.26
C PRO A 138 -9.90 -12.29 5.77
N THR A 139 -8.79 -11.98 6.45
CA THR A 139 -8.64 -12.13 7.90
C THR A 139 -9.24 -10.96 8.69
N VAL A 140 -9.74 -9.91 8.03
CA VAL A 140 -10.30 -8.70 8.66
C VAL A 140 -11.78 -8.58 8.33
N SER A 141 -12.64 -8.85 9.31
CA SER A 141 -14.09 -8.68 9.22
C SER A 141 -14.54 -7.28 9.64
N SER A 142 -13.84 -6.66 10.58
CA SER A 142 -14.16 -5.34 11.12
C SER A 142 -12.91 -4.58 11.55
N VAL A 143 -13.05 -3.27 11.72
CA VAL A 143 -11.93 -2.37 12.07
C VAL A 143 -12.34 -1.49 13.24
N VAL A 144 -11.47 -1.43 14.25
CA VAL A 144 -11.52 -0.47 15.35
C VAL A 144 -10.41 0.54 15.12
N ILE A 145 -10.79 1.81 15.01
CA ILE A 145 -9.87 2.93 14.84
C ILE A 145 -9.67 3.57 16.22
N SER A 146 -8.42 3.85 16.58
CA SER A 146 -8.08 4.65 17.75
C SER A 146 -7.07 5.75 17.41
N ILE A 147 -7.07 6.81 18.23
CA ILE A 147 -6.08 7.88 18.17
C ILE A 147 -5.41 7.99 19.54
N ASP A 148 -4.10 7.73 19.58
CA ASP A 148 -3.30 7.67 20.80
C ASP A 148 -3.93 6.75 21.87
N GLY A 149 -4.42 5.58 21.43
CA GLY A 149 -5.09 4.58 22.27
C GLY A 149 -6.55 4.92 22.64
N ARG A 150 -7.09 6.06 22.20
CA ARG A 150 -8.47 6.48 22.49
C ARG A 150 -9.43 6.09 21.37
N THR A 151 -10.56 5.48 21.71
CA THR A 151 -11.63 5.12 20.77
C THR A 151 -12.86 6.01 20.88
N GLU A 152 -13.09 6.58 22.06
CA GLU A 152 -14.19 7.50 22.31
C GLU A 152 -13.81 8.92 21.90
N ASP A 153 -14.81 9.68 21.46
CA ASP A 153 -14.68 11.08 21.06
C ASP A 153 -13.66 11.39 19.95
N ILE A 154 -13.23 10.37 19.22
CA ILE A 154 -12.41 10.53 18.01
C ILE A 154 -13.27 10.59 16.76
N LEU A 155 -12.80 11.34 15.76
CA LEU A 155 -13.47 11.43 14.46
C LEU A 155 -14.98 11.73 14.63
N GLN A 156 -15.33 12.75 15.43
CA GLN A 156 -16.71 13.20 15.61
C GLN A 156 -17.06 14.29 14.56
N PRO A 157 -18.32 14.34 14.09
CA PRO A 157 -18.79 15.37 13.15
C PRO A 157 -18.66 16.81 13.64
#